data_AF-T0RDL9-F1
#
_entry.id   AF-T0RDL9-F1
#
_cell.length_a   1.000
_cell.length_b   1.000
_cell.length_c   1.000
_cell.angle_alpha   90.00
_cell.angle_beta   90.00
_cell.angle_gamma   90.00
#
_symmetry.space_group_name_H-M   'P 1'
#
loop_
_entity.id
_entity.type
_entity.pdbx_description
1 polymer ?
#
loop_
_entity_poly.entity_id
_entity_poly.type
_entity_poly.pdbx_seq_one_letter_code
_entity_poly.pdbx_strand_id
1 'polypeptide(L)'
;MTLLVRNSNGAQDQFASMTLISALTFVPIAIDKARFLSGGGNLLCGALQTPINLTSSMATFTGSDVLCGAGGDERASTNPMQMVFAAIVSGTVLAPKSLVSMACGAEVLTPPGCDASVDSATTFAATYVDADTLQTMRSQSIAAQASVVAVNVGYAQYLLDTVLYEAELFFQPLLDKSEPSLHFVSWMLLHDWVTGTREYISSVLASLDFVWCGYTLLNGLTTEPKNLFLINRVGALVWLGRPLLMVRAFTALCILCSATLQLRKAGGVTIAVATRDDVSPLLVVVLKVLASGELGWLVHIFEDIGMVLTREFAAIYTKRTALLTWILASALSFARPVEHVAHVQPICRLVDMDLQLSCRSGVVSIGSPTRMLALIAIALSVSTSAYVVTRLRVPRPICNERDSHLMSCGAKYLFHNTNWVSESGVLHLDYASAALTGLLIWPLGSHKLLVFDVKTWRTLVVPRSVTLPRHLARAVPVVE
;
A
#
# COMPACT_ATOMS: atom_id res chain seq x y z
N MET A 1 23.70 5.55 3.25
CA MET A 1 23.91 7.02 3.18
C MET A 1 25.05 7.49 4.09
N THR A 2 25.10 7.07 5.37
CA THR A 2 26.16 7.47 6.32
C THR A 2 27.59 7.04 5.91
N LEU A 3 27.74 5.92 5.21
CA LEU A 3 29.02 5.43 4.66
C LEU A 3 29.58 6.33 3.54
N LEU A 4 28.72 6.80 2.64
CA LEU A 4 29.09 7.68 1.51
C LEU A 4 29.47 9.10 1.98
N VAL A 5 29.02 9.49 3.18
CA VAL A 5 29.34 10.78 3.80
C VAL A 5 30.62 10.72 4.66
N ARG A 6 30.99 9.53 5.18
CA ARG A 6 32.17 9.34 6.04
C ARG A 6 33.44 8.92 5.29
N ASN A 7 33.34 8.24 4.15
CA ASN A 7 34.49 7.74 3.37
C ASN A 7 34.73 8.55 2.09
N SER A 8 36.00 8.56 1.65
CA SER A 8 36.62 9.35 0.58
C SER A 8 35.90 9.33 -0.78
N ASN A 9 36.29 10.25 -1.68
CA ASN A 9 35.84 10.33 -3.08
C ASN A 9 35.76 8.96 -3.78
N GLY A 10 36.68 8.02 -3.47
CA GLY A 10 36.68 6.68 -4.06
C GLY A 10 35.43 5.83 -3.75
N ALA A 11 34.84 5.95 -2.56
CA ALA A 11 33.59 5.24 -2.24
C ALA A 11 32.40 5.82 -3.02
N GLN A 12 32.38 7.13 -3.25
CA GLN A 12 31.35 7.80 -4.05
C GLN A 12 31.51 7.44 -5.53
N ASP A 13 32.74 7.45 -6.04
CA ASP A 13 33.06 7.10 -7.43
C ASP A 13 32.73 5.63 -7.74
N GLN A 14 33.12 4.69 -6.86
CA GLN A 14 32.81 3.27 -7.04
C GLN A 14 31.30 2.98 -6.88
N PHE A 15 30.60 3.70 -6.00
CA PHE A 15 29.15 3.58 -5.86
C PHE A 15 28.40 4.11 -7.11
N ALA A 16 28.86 5.25 -7.66
CA ALA A 16 28.26 5.84 -8.85
C ALA A 16 28.55 5.04 -10.14
N SER A 17 29.68 4.32 -10.18
CA SER A 17 30.09 3.46 -11.31
C SER A 17 29.74 1.98 -11.14
N MET A 18 28.88 1.65 -10.17
CA MET A 18 28.45 0.26 -9.93
C MET A 18 27.79 -0.32 -11.19
N THR A 19 28.26 -1.49 -11.61
CA THR A 19 27.71 -2.18 -12.78
C THR A 19 26.38 -2.81 -12.36
N LEU A 20 25.28 -2.42 -12.98
CA LEU A 20 23.95 -2.93 -12.66
C LEU A 20 23.15 -3.22 -13.94
N ILE A 21 22.53 -4.40 -13.99
CA ILE A 21 21.43 -4.70 -14.91
C ILE A 21 20.23 -3.80 -14.57
N SER A 22 19.43 -3.39 -15.56
CA SER A 22 18.28 -2.48 -15.34
C SER A 22 17.17 -3.07 -14.46
N ALA A 23 16.93 -4.37 -14.56
CA ALA A 23 16.02 -5.11 -13.71
C ALA A 23 16.33 -6.61 -13.77
N LEU A 24 16.03 -7.33 -12.69
CA LEU A 24 16.08 -8.79 -12.63
C LEU A 24 14.72 -9.38 -13.03
N THR A 25 14.77 -10.40 -13.87
CA THR A 25 13.63 -11.24 -14.29
C THR A 25 13.83 -12.65 -13.80
N PHE A 26 13.03 -13.03 -12.81
CA PHE A 26 13.23 -14.27 -12.07
C PHE A 26 12.05 -15.21 -12.27
N VAL A 27 12.36 -16.51 -12.39
CA VAL A 27 11.36 -17.57 -12.41
C VAL A 27 11.82 -18.68 -11.47
N PRO A 28 10.98 -19.12 -10.52
CA PRO A 28 11.28 -20.23 -9.62
C PRO A 28 11.74 -21.47 -10.38
N ILE A 29 12.73 -22.16 -9.83
CA ILE A 29 13.27 -23.39 -10.45
C ILE A 29 12.24 -24.52 -10.32
N ALA A 30 11.40 -24.46 -9.28
CA ALA A 30 10.28 -25.36 -9.08
C ALA A 30 9.27 -25.40 -10.25
N ILE A 31 9.22 -24.38 -11.12
CA ILE A 31 8.30 -24.34 -12.25
C ILE A 31 8.95 -24.95 -13.49
N ASP A 32 8.33 -26.01 -14.02
CA ASP A 32 8.69 -26.56 -15.32
C ASP A 32 8.15 -25.67 -16.46
N LYS A 33 9.04 -24.83 -17.00
CA LYS A 33 8.76 -23.87 -18.07
C LYS A 33 8.35 -24.53 -19.40
N ALA A 34 8.61 -25.83 -19.59
CA ALA A 34 8.20 -26.55 -20.79
C ALA A 34 6.74 -27.04 -20.70
N ARG A 35 6.26 -27.28 -19.48
CA ARG A 35 4.91 -27.79 -19.22
C ARG A 35 3.92 -26.69 -18.87
N PHE A 36 4.36 -25.65 -18.16
CA PHE A 36 3.48 -24.62 -17.63
C PHE A 36 3.65 -23.27 -18.35
N LEU A 37 2.51 -22.65 -18.66
CA LEU A 37 2.43 -21.25 -19.09
C LEU A 37 1.88 -20.40 -17.94
N SER A 38 2.21 -19.11 -17.91
CA SER A 38 1.64 -18.21 -16.92
C SER A 38 0.23 -17.78 -17.33
N GLY A 39 -0.76 -18.07 -16.49
CA GLY A 39 -2.16 -17.62 -16.62
C GLY A 39 -2.42 -16.23 -16.03
N GLY A 40 -1.37 -15.49 -15.66
CA GLY A 40 -1.43 -14.18 -15.02
C GLY A 40 -1.12 -14.21 -13.51
N GLY A 41 -0.72 -13.07 -12.95
CA GLY A 41 -0.34 -12.95 -11.53
C GLY A 41 -1.30 -12.13 -10.66
N ASN A 42 -2.34 -11.51 -11.25
CA ASN A 42 -3.29 -10.67 -10.51
C ASN A 42 -4.53 -11.44 -10.06
N LEU A 43 -4.60 -11.76 -8.77
CA LEU A 43 -5.72 -12.45 -8.12
C LEU A 43 -7.05 -11.66 -8.16
N LEU A 44 -7.00 -10.36 -8.47
CA LEU A 44 -8.18 -9.50 -8.57
C LEU A 44 -8.88 -9.61 -9.93
N CYS A 45 -8.26 -10.27 -10.92
CA CYS A 45 -8.83 -10.42 -12.25
C CYS A 45 -9.89 -11.54 -12.28
N GLY A 46 -11.06 -11.23 -12.86
CA GLY A 46 -12.18 -12.18 -12.95
C GLY A 46 -12.03 -13.29 -14.01
N ALA A 47 -10.92 -13.30 -14.74
CA ALA A 47 -10.60 -14.31 -15.75
C ALA A 47 -9.08 -14.49 -15.82
N LEU A 48 -8.65 -15.70 -16.22
CA LEU A 48 -7.25 -15.98 -16.54
C LEU A 48 -6.83 -15.14 -17.73
N GLN A 49 -5.60 -14.64 -17.69
CA GLN A 49 -5.03 -13.85 -18.78
C GLN A 49 -4.59 -14.74 -19.94
N THR A 50 -4.32 -14.12 -21.09
CA THR A 50 -3.68 -14.82 -22.22
C THR A 50 -2.37 -15.44 -21.77
N PRO A 51 -2.18 -16.76 -21.93
CA PRO A 51 -1.01 -17.43 -21.38
C PRO A 51 0.29 -16.88 -21.95
N ILE A 52 1.23 -16.51 -21.08
CA ILE A 52 2.59 -16.09 -21.48
C ILE A 52 3.62 -17.15 -21.12
N ASN A 53 4.68 -17.24 -21.91
CA ASN A 53 5.75 -18.19 -21.68
C ASN A 53 6.64 -17.73 -20.51
N LEU A 54 6.91 -18.63 -19.56
CA LEU A 54 7.76 -18.40 -18.40
C LEU A 54 9.27 -18.46 -18.73
N THR A 55 9.63 -18.43 -20.00
CA THR A 55 11.03 -18.29 -20.44
C THR A 55 11.59 -16.88 -20.25
N SER A 56 10.73 -15.86 -20.16
CA SER A 56 11.15 -14.45 -20.16
C SER A 56 11.00 -13.76 -18.81
N SER A 57 9.94 -14.05 -18.05
CA SER A 57 9.79 -13.69 -16.64
C SER A 57 8.53 -14.37 -16.09
N MET A 58 8.28 -14.20 -14.79
CA MET A 58 6.94 -14.37 -14.23
C MET A 58 6.01 -13.25 -14.73
N ALA A 59 4.71 -13.51 -14.85
CA ALA A 59 3.73 -12.44 -15.09
C ALA A 59 3.67 -11.47 -13.90
N THR A 60 3.32 -10.21 -14.16
CA THR A 60 3.18 -9.18 -13.13
C THR A 60 2.32 -9.67 -11.97
N PHE A 61 2.82 -9.49 -10.75
CA PHE A 61 2.18 -9.97 -9.53
C PHE A 61 0.87 -9.20 -9.24
N THR A 62 0.15 -9.66 -8.22
CA THR A 62 -1.09 -9.01 -7.79
C THR A 62 -0.83 -7.57 -7.36
N GLY A 63 -1.41 -6.63 -8.10
CA GLY A 63 -1.35 -5.19 -7.86
C GLY A 63 -2.65 -4.52 -8.29
N SER A 64 -2.94 -3.35 -7.73
CA SER A 64 -4.19 -2.62 -8.02
C SER A 64 -4.11 -1.80 -9.31
N ASP A 65 -2.88 -1.48 -9.71
CA ASP A 65 -2.45 -0.83 -10.94
C ASP A 65 -2.25 -1.80 -12.12
N VAL A 66 -2.23 -3.11 -11.84
CA VAL A 66 -2.00 -4.15 -12.84
C VAL A 66 -3.29 -4.44 -13.61
N LEU A 67 -3.37 -3.93 -14.84
CA LEU A 67 -4.49 -4.12 -15.76
C LEU A 67 -4.73 -5.61 -16.07
N CYS A 68 -5.98 -6.06 -15.91
CA CYS A 68 -6.39 -7.40 -16.33
C CYS A 68 -6.31 -7.52 -17.85
N GLY A 69 -5.55 -8.49 -18.35
CA GLY A 69 -5.37 -8.75 -19.78
C GLY A 69 -4.22 -7.97 -20.43
N ALA A 70 -3.51 -7.11 -19.69
CA ALA A 70 -2.24 -6.57 -20.14
C ALA A 70 -1.13 -7.57 -19.79
N GLY A 71 -0.53 -8.20 -20.81
CA GLY A 71 0.57 -9.17 -20.64
C GLY A 71 1.86 -8.48 -20.20
N GLY A 72 1.98 -8.21 -18.90
CA GLY A 72 3.17 -7.65 -18.27
C GLY A 72 4.05 -8.70 -17.62
N ASP A 73 5.36 -8.47 -17.64
CA ASP A 73 6.35 -9.23 -16.90
C ASP A 73 6.57 -8.60 -15.52
N GLU A 74 6.68 -9.42 -14.49
CA GLU A 74 7.20 -9.00 -13.21
C GLU A 74 8.72 -8.78 -13.33
N ARG A 75 9.22 -7.65 -12.85
CA ARG A 75 10.65 -7.35 -12.82
C ARG A 75 11.01 -6.71 -11.49
N ALA A 76 12.12 -7.14 -10.89
CA ALA A 76 12.70 -6.46 -9.74
C ALA A 76 13.66 -5.38 -10.25
N SER A 77 13.25 -4.12 -10.18
CA SER A 77 14.12 -2.98 -10.51
C SER A 77 15.36 -3.01 -9.64
N THR A 78 16.48 -2.57 -10.20
CA THR A 78 17.75 -2.52 -9.46
C THR A 78 18.11 -1.08 -9.12
N ASN A 79 18.72 -0.89 -7.95
CA ASN A 79 19.30 0.36 -7.50
C ASN A 79 20.58 0.02 -6.74
N PRO A 80 21.69 0.80 -6.88
CA PRO A 80 22.91 0.58 -6.11
C PRO A 80 22.69 0.35 -4.60
N MET A 81 21.80 1.13 -3.97
CA MET A 81 21.48 0.95 -2.54
C MET A 81 20.81 -0.40 -2.26
N GLN A 82 19.87 -0.79 -3.10
CA GLN A 82 19.09 -2.02 -2.94
C GLN A 82 19.95 -3.26 -3.19
N MET A 83 20.87 -3.19 -4.17
CA MET A 83 21.79 -4.27 -4.50
C MET A 83 22.81 -4.48 -3.40
N VAL A 84 23.38 -3.41 -2.84
CA VAL A 84 24.27 -3.49 -1.67
C VAL A 84 23.53 -4.02 -0.45
N PHE A 85 22.31 -3.54 -0.20
CA PHE A 85 21.46 -4.05 0.88
C PHE A 85 21.23 -5.56 0.73
N ALA A 86 20.73 -5.99 -0.43
CA ALA A 86 20.43 -7.39 -0.73
C ALA A 86 21.67 -8.27 -0.58
N ALA A 87 22.84 -7.81 -1.06
CA ALA A 87 24.10 -8.52 -0.93
C ALA A 87 24.51 -8.76 0.54
N ILE A 88 24.30 -7.78 1.42
CA ILE A 88 24.63 -7.89 2.85
C ILE A 88 23.65 -8.83 3.56
N VAL A 89 22.33 -8.62 3.37
CA VAL A 89 21.30 -9.35 4.14
C VAL A 89 21.10 -10.79 3.66
N SER A 90 21.30 -11.07 2.37
CA SER A 90 21.33 -12.45 1.85
C SER A 90 22.59 -13.20 2.30
N GLY A 91 23.64 -12.48 2.69
CA GLY A 91 24.94 -13.05 3.08
C GLY A 91 25.88 -13.31 1.91
N THR A 92 25.52 -12.92 0.68
CA THR A 92 26.37 -13.11 -0.51
C THR A 92 27.72 -12.40 -0.38
N VAL A 93 27.79 -11.29 0.35
CA VAL A 93 29.06 -10.56 0.63
C VAL A 93 30.06 -11.40 1.44
N LEU A 94 29.57 -12.25 2.34
CA LEU A 94 30.38 -13.04 3.27
C LEU A 94 30.69 -14.44 2.73
N ALA A 95 30.13 -14.80 1.58
CA ALA A 95 30.15 -16.14 1.02
C ALA A 95 31.17 -16.29 -0.12
N PRO A 96 31.60 -17.51 -0.45
CA PRO A 96 32.42 -17.76 -1.63
C PRO A 96 31.68 -17.37 -2.92
N LYS A 97 32.43 -17.09 -3.99
CA LYS A 97 31.90 -16.65 -5.29
C LYS A 97 30.85 -17.60 -5.90
N SER A 98 30.85 -18.88 -5.53
CA SER A 98 29.81 -19.83 -5.96
C SER A 98 28.40 -19.43 -5.50
N LEU A 99 28.27 -18.68 -4.39
CA LEU A 99 26.97 -18.20 -3.92
C LEU A 99 26.46 -16.99 -4.72
N VAL A 100 27.35 -16.25 -5.41
CA VAL A 100 26.96 -15.19 -6.35
C VAL A 100 26.20 -15.81 -7.53
N SER A 101 26.77 -16.86 -8.14
CA SER A 101 26.10 -17.57 -9.23
C SER A 101 24.81 -18.25 -8.78
N MET A 102 24.73 -18.69 -7.52
CA MET A 102 23.47 -19.22 -6.95
C MET A 102 22.41 -18.11 -6.83
N ALA A 103 22.79 -16.91 -6.36
CA ALA A 103 21.88 -15.77 -6.21
C ALA A 103 21.25 -15.32 -7.54
N CYS A 104 21.92 -15.59 -8.66
CA CYS A 104 21.44 -15.32 -10.02
C CYS A 104 20.83 -16.54 -10.72
N GLY A 105 20.71 -17.69 -10.04
CA GLY A 105 20.24 -18.94 -10.64
C GLY A 105 18.77 -18.94 -11.06
N ALA A 106 17.96 -18.03 -10.51
CA ALA A 106 16.56 -17.85 -10.90
C ALA A 106 16.38 -16.84 -12.05
N GLU A 107 17.43 -16.09 -12.41
CA GLU A 107 17.39 -15.10 -13.49
C GLU A 107 17.27 -15.79 -14.85
N VAL A 108 16.33 -15.35 -15.69
CA VAL A 108 16.04 -16.03 -16.95
C VAL A 108 16.51 -15.28 -18.20
N LEU A 109 16.61 -13.95 -18.17
CA LEU A 109 16.98 -13.18 -19.36
C LEU A 109 18.50 -13.02 -19.51
N THR A 110 19.19 -12.53 -18.49
CA THR A 110 20.64 -12.29 -18.59
C THR A 110 21.39 -12.67 -17.30
N PRO A 111 21.56 -13.98 -17.03
CA PRO A 111 22.33 -14.46 -15.88
C PRO A 111 23.72 -13.82 -15.74
N PRO A 112 24.54 -13.63 -16.80
CA PRO A 112 25.83 -12.96 -16.68
C PRO A 112 25.73 -11.50 -16.24
N GLY A 113 24.63 -10.82 -16.60
CA GLY A 113 24.36 -9.45 -16.18
C GLY A 113 24.00 -9.38 -14.70
N CYS A 114 23.21 -10.35 -14.21
CA CYS A 114 22.95 -10.51 -12.79
C CYS A 114 24.25 -10.78 -12.01
N ASP A 115 25.08 -11.73 -12.48
CA ASP A 115 26.34 -12.09 -11.82
C ASP A 115 27.27 -10.87 -11.68
N ALA A 116 27.44 -10.10 -12.76
CA ALA A 116 28.24 -8.86 -12.74
C ALA A 116 27.67 -7.82 -11.76
N SER A 117 26.33 -7.73 -11.65
CA SER A 117 25.67 -6.77 -10.77
C SER A 117 25.82 -7.15 -9.29
N VAL A 118 25.63 -8.43 -8.98
CA VAL A 118 25.79 -8.96 -7.63
C VAL A 118 27.26 -8.89 -7.22
N ASP A 119 28.22 -9.25 -8.09
CA ASP A 119 29.66 -9.16 -7.83
C ASP A 119 30.13 -7.71 -7.61
N SER A 120 29.59 -6.76 -8.38
CA SER A 120 29.87 -5.32 -8.19
C SER A 120 29.37 -4.82 -6.83
N ALA A 121 28.14 -5.21 -6.44
CA ALA A 121 27.56 -4.84 -5.16
C ALA A 121 28.27 -5.51 -3.96
N THR A 122 28.64 -6.79 -4.08
CA THR A 122 29.36 -7.50 -3.03
C THR A 122 30.77 -6.96 -2.83
N THR A 123 31.47 -6.67 -3.93
CA THR A 123 32.81 -6.04 -3.90
C THR A 123 32.77 -4.69 -3.20
N PHE A 124 31.78 -3.85 -3.52
CA PHE A 124 31.60 -2.56 -2.85
C PHE A 124 31.36 -2.74 -1.33
N ALA A 125 30.44 -3.62 -0.95
CA ALA A 125 30.11 -3.88 0.45
C ALA A 125 31.32 -4.44 1.22
N ALA A 126 32.06 -5.39 0.65
CA ALA A 126 33.26 -5.96 1.26
C ALA A 126 34.40 -4.95 1.43
N THR A 127 34.48 -3.95 0.53
CA THR A 127 35.55 -2.94 0.55
C THR A 127 35.28 -1.83 1.56
N TYR A 128 34.03 -1.37 1.68
CA TYR A 128 33.70 -0.17 2.44
C TYR A 128 32.88 -0.39 3.71
N VAL A 129 32.38 -1.60 3.96
CA VAL A 129 31.66 -1.94 5.19
C VAL A 129 32.56 -2.80 6.07
N ASP A 130 32.68 -2.40 7.33
CA ASP A 130 33.45 -3.11 8.33
C ASP A 130 32.92 -4.55 8.53
N ALA A 131 33.83 -5.52 8.66
CA ALA A 131 33.48 -6.93 8.77
C ALA A 131 32.57 -7.23 9.98
N ASP A 132 32.76 -6.53 11.10
CA ASP A 132 31.92 -6.64 12.30
C ASP A 132 30.48 -6.16 12.04
N THR A 133 30.33 -5.05 11.31
CA THR A 133 29.02 -4.54 10.90
C THR A 133 28.34 -5.48 9.91
N LEU A 134 29.07 -6.04 8.94
CA LEU A 134 28.55 -7.04 8.01
C LEU A 134 28.02 -8.28 8.75
N GLN A 135 28.77 -8.80 9.72
CA GLN A 135 28.35 -9.94 10.53
C GLN A 135 27.13 -9.61 11.41
N THR A 136 27.12 -8.42 12.01
CA THR A 136 25.99 -7.95 12.81
C THR A 136 24.72 -7.84 11.97
N MET A 137 24.77 -7.19 10.81
CA MET A 137 23.64 -7.09 9.88
C MET A 137 23.20 -8.46 9.39
N ARG A 138 24.15 -9.37 9.11
CA ARG A 138 23.82 -10.74 8.73
C ARG A 138 23.08 -11.46 9.85
N SER A 139 23.52 -11.38 11.09
CA SER A 139 22.84 -12.02 12.23
C SER A 139 21.39 -11.53 12.38
N GLN A 140 21.16 -10.22 12.23
CA GLN A 140 19.84 -9.62 12.29
C GLN A 140 18.96 -10.07 11.11
N SER A 141 19.53 -10.17 9.91
CA SER A 141 18.82 -10.65 8.73
C SER A 141 18.38 -12.11 8.86
N ILE A 142 19.14 -12.97 9.55
CA ILE A 142 18.76 -14.37 9.82
C ILE A 142 17.54 -14.41 10.75
N ALA A 143 17.52 -13.57 11.79
CA ALA A 143 16.35 -13.45 12.67
C ALA A 143 15.12 -12.94 11.90
N ALA A 144 15.30 -11.92 11.06
CA ALA A 144 14.23 -11.41 10.21
C ALA A 144 13.74 -12.45 9.19
N GLN A 145 14.64 -13.23 8.58
CA GLN A 145 14.29 -14.33 7.68
C GLN A 145 13.41 -15.37 8.38
N ALA A 146 13.73 -15.73 9.62
CA ALA A 146 12.89 -16.65 10.40
C ALA A 146 11.47 -16.10 10.61
N SER A 147 11.33 -14.80 10.89
CA SER A 147 10.02 -14.15 11.01
C SER A 147 9.26 -14.14 9.68
N VAL A 148 9.91 -13.79 8.56
CA VAL A 148 9.27 -13.76 7.23
C VAL A 148 8.80 -15.15 6.82
N VAL A 149 9.62 -16.18 7.04
CA VAL A 149 9.26 -17.58 6.78
C VAL A 149 8.10 -18.02 7.66
N ALA A 150 8.06 -17.61 8.94
CA ALA A 150 6.96 -17.94 9.85
C ALA A 150 5.62 -17.32 9.43
N VAL A 151 5.63 -16.12 8.84
CA VAL A 151 4.43 -15.46 8.32
C VAL A 151 3.96 -16.08 6.99
N ASN A 152 4.82 -16.86 6.33
CA ASN A 152 4.56 -17.50 5.05
C ASN A 152 4.15 -16.49 3.96
N VAL A 153 4.91 -15.40 3.84
CA VAL A 153 4.73 -14.42 2.75
C VAL A 153 5.44 -14.94 1.50
N GLY A 154 4.72 -14.91 0.38
CA GLY A 154 5.17 -15.41 -0.91
C GLY A 154 4.51 -14.66 -2.05
N TYR A 155 4.96 -14.93 -3.26
CA TYR A 155 4.26 -14.53 -4.47
C TYR A 155 3.43 -15.69 -5.00
N ALA A 156 2.33 -15.35 -5.68
CA ALA A 156 1.41 -16.30 -6.26
C ALA A 156 1.23 -16.01 -7.75
N GLN A 157 1.08 -17.06 -8.54
CA GLN A 157 0.86 -16.97 -9.99
C GLN A 157 -0.06 -18.09 -10.44
N TYR A 158 -0.98 -17.79 -11.35
CA TYR A 158 -1.73 -18.85 -12.02
C TYR A 158 -0.83 -19.50 -13.05
N LEU A 159 -0.72 -20.82 -13.01
CA LEU A 159 -0.06 -21.63 -14.03
C LEU A 159 -1.12 -22.40 -14.81
N LEU A 160 -0.94 -22.46 -16.13
CA LEU A 160 -1.76 -23.25 -17.02
C LEU A 160 -0.94 -24.45 -17.49
N ASP A 161 -1.39 -25.65 -17.14
CA ASP A 161 -0.77 -26.90 -17.62
C ASP A 161 -1.11 -27.08 -19.11
N THR A 162 -0.08 -27.16 -19.95
CA THR A 162 -0.26 -27.34 -21.41
C THR A 162 -0.70 -28.74 -21.82
N VAL A 163 -0.57 -29.73 -20.91
CA VAL A 163 -0.96 -31.13 -21.15
C VAL A 163 -2.39 -31.36 -20.69
N LEU A 164 -2.74 -30.89 -19.49
CA LEU A 164 -4.06 -31.11 -18.88
C LEU A 164 -5.06 -29.99 -19.20
N TYR A 165 -4.59 -28.84 -19.67
CA TYR A 165 -5.39 -27.62 -19.88
C TYR A 165 -6.12 -27.13 -18.63
N GLU A 166 -5.58 -27.44 -17.45
CA GLU A 166 -6.08 -26.99 -16.16
C GLU A 166 -5.22 -25.85 -15.60
N ALA A 167 -5.86 -24.93 -14.89
CA ALA A 167 -5.18 -23.84 -14.22
C ALA A 167 -4.97 -24.18 -12.73
N GLU A 168 -3.74 -24.04 -12.26
CA GLU A 168 -3.37 -24.20 -10.86
C GLU A 168 -2.81 -22.89 -10.28
N LEU A 169 -3.01 -22.67 -8.98
CA LEU A 169 -2.42 -21.55 -8.28
C LEU A 169 -1.07 -21.98 -7.70
N PHE A 170 0.01 -21.51 -8.32
CA PHE A 170 1.36 -21.67 -7.80
C PHE A 170 1.62 -20.64 -6.71
N PHE A 171 2.21 -21.07 -5.60
CA PHE A 171 2.59 -20.21 -4.49
C PHE A 171 4.00 -20.55 -4.04
N GLN A 172 4.89 -19.55 -4.00
CA GLN A 172 6.27 -19.71 -3.58
C GLN A 172 6.58 -18.75 -2.42
N PRO A 173 6.94 -19.25 -1.24
CA PRO A 173 7.42 -18.42 -0.15
C PRO A 173 8.73 -17.72 -0.51
N LEU A 174 8.85 -16.44 -0.16
CA LEU A 174 9.97 -15.57 -0.58
C LEU A 174 11.35 -16.11 -0.17
N LEU A 175 11.50 -16.59 1.06
CA LEU A 175 12.79 -17.01 1.62
C LEU A 175 12.80 -18.51 1.96
N ASP A 176 12.16 -19.32 1.13
CA ASP A 176 12.11 -20.77 1.32
C ASP A 176 13.50 -21.41 1.17
N LYS A 177 13.86 -22.31 2.09
CA LYS A 177 15.15 -23.00 2.09
C LYS A 177 15.32 -23.93 0.89
N SER A 178 14.22 -24.38 0.30
CA SER A 178 14.21 -25.26 -0.88
C SER A 178 14.68 -24.54 -2.15
N GLU A 179 14.51 -23.22 -2.22
CA GLU A 179 14.78 -22.39 -3.41
C GLU A 179 15.79 -21.25 -3.08
N PRO A 180 17.07 -21.57 -2.84
CA PRO A 180 18.08 -20.57 -2.48
C PRO A 180 18.37 -19.56 -3.61
N SER A 181 18.10 -19.93 -4.85
CA SER A 181 18.29 -19.07 -6.03
C SER A 181 17.42 -17.81 -6.02
N LEU A 182 16.32 -17.84 -5.28
CA LEU A 182 15.39 -16.73 -5.18
C LEU A 182 15.69 -15.82 -3.98
N HIS A 183 16.57 -16.20 -3.06
CA HIS A 183 16.77 -15.46 -1.81
C HIS A 183 17.22 -14.03 -2.06
N PHE A 184 18.12 -13.82 -3.01
CA PHE A 184 18.65 -12.50 -3.33
C PHE A 184 17.56 -11.57 -3.86
N VAL A 185 16.83 -12.00 -4.88
CA VAL A 185 15.73 -11.21 -5.45
C VAL A 185 14.58 -11.04 -4.44
N SER A 186 14.30 -12.04 -3.61
CA SER A 186 13.32 -11.93 -2.53
C SER A 186 13.68 -10.87 -1.49
N TRP A 187 14.97 -10.72 -1.16
CA TRP A 187 15.41 -9.61 -0.31
C TRP A 187 15.27 -8.25 -0.99
N MET A 188 15.45 -8.17 -2.30
CA MET A 188 15.15 -6.95 -3.07
C MET A 188 13.66 -6.62 -3.04
N LEU A 189 12.78 -7.61 -3.23
CA LEU A 189 11.33 -7.44 -3.14
C LEU A 189 10.89 -7.01 -1.74
N LEU A 190 11.49 -7.59 -0.69
CA LEU A 190 11.25 -7.18 0.70
C LEU A 190 11.72 -5.76 0.97
N HIS A 191 12.87 -5.35 0.41
CA HIS A 191 13.33 -3.97 0.47
C HIS A 191 12.31 -3.02 -0.18
N ASP A 192 11.78 -3.36 -1.36
CA ASP A 192 10.77 -2.53 -2.04
C ASP A 192 9.47 -2.44 -1.24
N TRP A 193 9.09 -3.53 -0.56
CA TRP A 193 7.95 -3.55 0.32
C TRP A 193 8.12 -2.64 1.55
N VAL A 194 9.30 -2.67 2.17
CA VAL A 194 9.59 -1.84 3.37
C VAL A 194 9.79 -0.37 3.01
N THR A 195 10.39 -0.07 1.85
CA THR A 195 10.66 1.31 1.41
C THR A 195 9.48 1.96 0.68
N GLY A 196 8.43 1.19 0.38
CA GLY A 196 7.20 1.70 -0.24
C GLY A 196 7.36 2.09 -1.71
N THR A 197 8.40 1.59 -2.39
CA THR A 197 8.56 1.67 -3.86
C THR A 197 7.56 0.77 -4.59
N ARG A 198 7.00 -0.24 -3.91
CA ARG A 198 5.74 -0.90 -4.29
C ARG A 198 4.58 -0.26 -3.55
N GLU A 199 3.45 -0.05 -4.22
CA GLU A 199 2.34 0.83 -3.80
C GLU A 199 2.15 0.89 -2.28
N TYR A 200 2.51 2.02 -1.68
CA TYR A 200 2.16 2.31 -0.29
C TYR A 200 1.47 3.66 -0.24
N ILE A 201 0.14 3.63 -0.30
CA ILE A 201 -0.79 4.74 -0.13
C ILE A 201 -0.41 5.68 1.04
N SER A 202 0.29 5.16 2.07
CA SER A 202 0.74 5.97 3.20
C SER A 202 2.00 6.82 2.92
N SER A 203 2.81 6.51 1.90
CA SER A 203 3.97 7.32 1.53
C SER A 203 3.53 8.69 0.99
N VAL A 204 2.49 8.71 0.15
CA VAL A 204 1.89 9.95 -0.37
C VAL A 204 1.33 10.80 0.77
N LEU A 205 0.61 10.20 1.73
CA LEU A 205 0.09 10.93 2.89
C LEU A 205 1.21 11.48 3.78
N ALA A 206 2.29 10.72 3.97
CA ALA A 206 3.47 11.20 4.70
C ALA A 206 4.14 12.37 3.97
N SER A 207 4.33 12.27 2.64
CA SER A 207 4.87 13.38 1.84
C SER A 207 3.99 14.63 1.93
N LEU A 208 2.67 14.47 1.97
CA LEU A 208 1.75 15.59 2.16
C LEU A 208 1.87 16.24 3.53
N ASP A 209 2.06 15.45 4.58
CA ASP A 209 2.31 15.98 5.92
C ASP A 209 3.61 16.78 5.99
N PHE A 210 4.68 16.30 5.34
CA PHE A 210 5.94 17.05 5.23
C PHE A 210 5.78 18.36 4.45
N VAL A 211 5.06 18.36 3.33
CA VAL A 211 4.77 19.56 2.54
C VAL A 211 3.93 20.54 3.35
N TRP A 212 2.90 20.05 4.06
CA TRP A 212 2.07 20.86 4.95
C TRP A 212 2.91 21.51 6.05
N CYS A 213 3.74 20.74 6.73
CA CYS A 213 4.65 21.24 7.77
C CYS A 213 5.63 22.29 7.20
N GLY A 214 6.19 22.05 6.02
CA GLY A 214 7.06 22.99 5.32
C GLY A 214 6.36 24.33 5.06
N TYR A 215 5.14 24.31 4.50
CA TYR A 215 4.37 25.52 4.27
C TYR A 215 3.98 26.25 5.57
N THR A 216 3.65 25.50 6.62
CA THR A 216 3.36 26.04 7.95
C THR A 216 4.56 26.78 8.54
N LEU A 217 5.76 26.21 8.42
CA LEU A 217 7.00 26.84 8.86
C LEU A 217 7.34 28.08 8.03
N LEU A 218 7.26 27.98 6.70
CA LEU A 218 7.53 29.10 5.79
C LEU A 218 6.57 30.28 5.99
N ASN A 219 5.33 30.01 6.37
CA ASN A 219 4.34 31.04 6.66
C ASN A 219 4.44 31.63 8.07
N GLY A 220 5.34 31.13 8.93
CA GLY A 220 5.52 31.62 10.29
C GLY A 220 4.41 31.17 11.24
N LEU A 221 3.91 29.94 11.05
CA LEU A 221 2.89 29.29 11.91
C LEU A 221 1.52 29.99 11.94
N THR A 222 1.16 30.71 10.87
CA THR A 222 -0.14 31.38 10.75
C THR A 222 -1.21 30.53 10.05
N THR A 223 -0.91 29.26 9.75
CA THR A 223 -1.80 28.31 9.06
C THR A 223 -2.88 27.76 10.00
N GLU A 224 -4.05 27.39 9.47
CA GLU A 224 -5.13 26.80 10.28
C GLU A 224 -4.81 25.32 10.63
N PRO A 225 -4.43 25.01 11.88
CA PRO A 225 -3.99 23.67 12.24
C PRO A 225 -5.12 22.65 12.19
N LYS A 226 -6.39 23.07 12.33
CA LYS A 226 -7.53 22.15 12.29
C LYS A 226 -7.71 21.48 10.92
N ASN A 227 -7.20 22.09 9.86
CA ASN A 227 -7.28 21.53 8.51
C ASN A 227 -6.33 20.34 8.33
N LEU A 228 -5.26 20.21 9.13
CA LEU A 228 -4.38 19.04 9.10
C LEU A 228 -5.11 17.73 9.45
N PHE A 229 -6.06 17.77 10.39
CA PHE A 229 -6.88 16.60 10.74
C PHE A 229 -7.80 16.13 9.60
N LEU A 230 -7.87 16.88 8.50
CA LEU A 230 -8.59 16.53 7.29
C LEU A 230 -7.65 15.95 6.22
N ILE A 231 -6.39 15.64 6.53
CA ILE A 231 -5.45 15.01 5.59
C ILE A 231 -5.99 13.68 5.05
N ASN A 232 -6.51 12.81 5.91
CA ASN A 232 -7.13 11.55 5.48
C ASN A 232 -8.43 11.79 4.69
N ARG A 233 -9.16 12.86 4.98
CA ARG A 233 -10.49 13.05 4.40
C ARG A 233 -10.49 13.85 3.11
N VAL A 234 -9.58 14.80 2.96
CA VAL A 234 -9.47 15.70 1.81
C VAL A 234 -8.17 15.41 1.06
N GLY A 235 -7.05 15.43 1.77
CA GLY A 235 -5.72 15.16 1.20
C GLY A 235 -5.66 13.81 0.48
N ALA A 236 -6.06 12.74 1.15
CA ALA A 236 -6.03 11.40 0.58
C ALA A 236 -6.91 11.29 -0.68
N LEU A 237 -8.13 11.84 -0.66
CA LEU A 237 -9.04 11.75 -1.80
C LEU A 237 -8.54 12.54 -3.01
N VAL A 238 -7.85 13.65 -2.80
CA VAL A 238 -7.30 14.47 -3.90
C VAL A 238 -6.02 13.86 -4.46
N TRP A 239 -5.12 13.34 -3.62
CA TRP A 239 -3.79 12.92 -4.04
C TRP A 239 -3.67 11.44 -4.40
N LEU A 240 -4.45 10.57 -3.76
CA LEU A 240 -4.49 9.14 -4.06
C LEU A 240 -5.66 8.79 -4.97
N GLY A 241 -6.76 9.54 -4.85
CA GLY A 241 -8.00 9.24 -5.56
C GLY A 241 -8.86 8.19 -4.87
N ARG A 242 -10.15 8.19 -5.25
CA ARG A 242 -11.16 7.27 -4.70
C ARG A 242 -10.88 5.79 -4.97
N PRO A 243 -10.42 5.37 -6.18
CA PRO A 243 -10.23 3.95 -6.48
C PRO A 243 -9.18 3.28 -5.59
N LEU A 244 -8.01 3.91 -5.40
CA LEU A 244 -6.94 3.36 -4.55
C LEU A 244 -7.37 3.26 -3.08
N LEU A 245 -8.10 4.27 -2.58
CA LEU A 245 -8.68 4.23 -1.25
C LEU A 245 -9.77 3.16 -1.10
N MET A 246 -10.52 2.86 -2.17
CA MET A 246 -11.53 1.80 -2.18
C MET A 246 -10.87 0.42 -2.05
N VAL A 247 -9.75 0.20 -2.75
CA VAL A 247 -8.96 -1.03 -2.62
C VAL A 247 -8.48 -1.19 -1.17
N ARG A 248 -7.98 -0.11 -0.56
CA ARG A 248 -7.53 -0.12 0.85
C ARG A 248 -8.67 -0.41 1.84
N ALA A 249 -9.85 0.15 1.60
CA ALA A 249 -11.04 -0.17 2.39
C ALA A 249 -11.44 -1.64 2.24
N PHE A 250 -11.35 -2.17 1.01
CA PHE A 250 -11.73 -3.54 0.69
C PHE A 250 -10.76 -4.57 1.28
N THR A 251 -9.45 -4.33 1.23
CA THR A 251 -8.47 -5.22 1.89
C THR A 251 -8.69 -5.25 3.39
N ALA A 252 -8.98 -4.11 4.02
CA ALA A 252 -9.35 -4.04 5.43
C ALA A 252 -10.64 -4.80 5.73
N LEU A 253 -11.67 -4.69 4.89
CA LEU A 253 -12.89 -5.49 4.99
C LEU A 253 -12.58 -6.98 4.94
N CYS A 254 -11.78 -7.44 3.97
CA CYS A 254 -11.38 -8.83 3.85
C CYS A 254 -10.64 -9.33 5.11
N ILE A 255 -9.70 -8.54 5.65
CA ILE A 255 -8.98 -8.86 6.89
C ILE A 255 -9.94 -8.93 8.08
N LEU A 256 -10.84 -7.97 8.23
CA LEU A 256 -11.82 -7.93 9.33
C LEU A 256 -12.87 -9.05 9.23
N CYS A 257 -13.11 -9.58 8.03
CA CYS A 257 -14.08 -10.64 7.79
C CYS A 257 -13.47 -12.04 7.72
N SER A 258 -12.15 -12.16 7.83
CA SER A 258 -11.42 -13.43 7.77
C SER A 258 -10.87 -13.81 9.15
N ALA A 259 -10.94 -15.10 9.47
CA ALA A 259 -10.29 -15.67 10.65
C ALA A 259 -8.80 -15.92 10.36
N THR A 260 -7.94 -15.71 11.35
CA THR A 260 -6.56 -16.21 11.31
C THR A 260 -6.57 -17.71 11.60
N LEU A 261 -5.98 -18.52 10.73
CA LEU A 261 -5.95 -19.98 10.90
C LEU A 261 -4.54 -20.42 11.29
N GLN A 262 -4.40 -20.98 12.50
CA GLN A 262 -3.18 -21.68 12.94
C GLN A 262 -3.50 -23.15 13.22
N LEU A 263 -2.64 -24.05 12.75
CA LEU A 263 -2.78 -25.48 13.00
C LEU A 263 -1.98 -25.84 14.24
N ARG A 264 -2.66 -26.30 15.29
CA ARG A 264 -2.03 -26.78 16.53
C ARG A 264 -2.16 -28.28 16.62
N LYS A 265 -1.08 -28.96 17.00
CA LYS A 265 -1.10 -30.41 17.22
C LYS A 265 -1.52 -30.69 18.67
N ALA A 266 -2.67 -31.33 18.86
CA ALA A 266 -3.15 -31.80 20.16
C ALA A 266 -3.12 -33.34 20.15
N GLY A 267 -2.02 -33.91 20.65
CA GLY A 267 -1.76 -35.35 20.55
C GLY A 267 -1.50 -35.81 19.11
N GLY A 268 -2.30 -36.78 18.62
CA GLY A 268 -2.22 -37.30 17.24
C GLY A 268 -3.03 -36.52 16.20
N VAL A 269 -3.82 -35.51 16.61
CA VAL A 269 -4.75 -34.77 15.74
C VAL A 269 -4.30 -33.32 15.58
N THR A 270 -4.38 -32.79 14.37
CA THR A 270 -4.20 -31.37 14.06
C THR A 270 -5.54 -30.66 14.20
N ILE A 271 -5.62 -29.71 15.14
CA ILE A 271 -6.79 -28.86 15.33
C ILE A 271 -6.50 -27.47 14.75
N ALA A 272 -7.46 -26.93 14.01
CA ALA A 272 -7.41 -25.53 13.60
C ALA A 272 -7.83 -24.65 14.79
N VAL A 273 -7.00 -23.65 15.09
CA VAL A 273 -7.23 -22.70 16.17
C VAL A 273 -7.30 -21.31 15.55
N ALA A 274 -8.29 -20.52 15.98
CA ALA A 274 -8.53 -19.17 15.46
C ALA A 274 -7.65 -18.10 16.14
N THR A 275 -6.76 -18.48 17.07
CA THR A 275 -5.89 -17.57 17.82
C THR A 275 -4.53 -17.44 17.15
N ARG A 276 -3.99 -16.21 17.18
CA ARG A 276 -2.59 -15.93 16.85
C ARG A 276 -1.77 -16.01 18.14
N ASP A 277 -1.17 -17.16 18.40
CA ASP A 277 -0.31 -17.36 19.58
C ASP A 277 1.14 -16.88 19.31
N ASP A 278 1.45 -16.55 18.05
CA ASP A 278 2.72 -16.02 17.54
C ASP A 278 2.95 -14.54 17.87
N VAL A 279 1.91 -13.83 18.31
CA VAL A 279 1.96 -12.39 18.54
C VAL A 279 1.39 -12.06 19.92
N SER A 280 1.92 -11.02 20.57
CA SER A 280 1.41 -10.60 21.87
C SER A 280 -0.10 -10.28 21.79
N PRO A 281 -0.91 -10.62 22.81
CA PRO A 281 -2.34 -10.33 22.81
C PRO A 281 -2.64 -8.85 22.58
N LEU A 282 -1.78 -7.96 23.08
CA LEU A 282 -1.86 -6.52 22.86
C LEU A 282 -1.72 -6.17 21.37
N LEU A 283 -0.76 -6.77 20.66
CA LEU A 283 -0.56 -6.49 19.25
C LEU A 283 -1.73 -6.99 18.39
N VAL A 284 -2.33 -8.14 18.72
CA VAL A 284 -3.55 -8.61 18.05
C VAL A 284 -4.71 -7.62 18.22
N VAL A 285 -4.88 -7.05 19.42
CA VAL A 285 -5.88 -6.01 19.69
C VAL A 285 -5.60 -4.75 18.86
N VAL A 286 -4.35 -4.27 18.87
CA VAL A 286 -3.93 -3.08 18.11
C VAL A 286 -4.16 -3.26 16.61
N LEU A 287 -3.78 -4.41 16.04
CA LEU A 287 -3.99 -4.69 14.61
C LEU A 287 -5.47 -4.70 14.23
N LYS A 288 -6.35 -5.26 15.08
CA LYS A 288 -7.81 -5.24 14.84
C LYS A 288 -8.38 -3.83 14.85
N VAL A 289 -7.94 -2.99 15.80
CA VAL A 289 -8.37 -1.59 15.91
C VAL A 289 -7.86 -0.74 14.75
N LEU A 290 -6.62 -0.96 14.32
CA LEU A 290 -6.03 -0.30 13.15
C LEU A 290 -6.73 -0.72 11.86
N ALA A 291 -6.95 -2.02 11.64
CA ALA A 291 -7.69 -2.53 10.48
C ALA A 291 -9.13 -1.98 10.42
N SER A 292 -9.79 -1.82 11.58
CA SER A 292 -11.08 -1.12 11.68
C SER A 292 -10.98 0.36 11.26
N GLY A 293 -9.86 1.02 11.53
CA GLY A 293 -9.58 2.38 11.03
C GLY A 293 -9.49 2.44 9.51
N GLU A 294 -8.90 1.41 8.90
CA GLU A 294 -8.78 1.29 7.44
C GLU A 294 -10.13 1.06 6.74
N LEU A 295 -11.13 0.49 7.42
CA LEU A 295 -12.52 0.49 6.92
C LEU A 295 -13.08 1.91 6.76
N GLY A 296 -12.55 2.89 7.52
CA GLY A 296 -12.97 4.29 7.48
C GLY A 296 -12.86 4.93 6.10
N TRP A 297 -11.98 4.43 5.23
CA TRP A 297 -11.87 4.88 3.84
C TRP A 297 -13.18 4.71 3.06
N LEU A 298 -13.93 3.64 3.32
CA LEU A 298 -15.25 3.42 2.70
C LEU A 298 -16.23 4.54 3.06
N VAL A 299 -16.23 4.95 4.34
CA VAL A 299 -17.07 6.06 4.83
C VAL A 299 -16.65 7.38 4.18
N HIS A 300 -15.35 7.64 4.10
CA HIS A 300 -14.83 8.86 3.48
C HIS A 300 -15.21 8.96 2.01
N ILE A 301 -15.07 7.86 1.25
CA ILE A 301 -15.48 7.80 -0.17
C ILE A 301 -16.98 8.02 -0.30
N PHE A 302 -17.79 7.30 0.47
CA PHE A 302 -19.25 7.41 0.43
C PHE A 302 -19.73 8.83 0.70
N GLU A 303 -19.18 9.47 1.73
CA GLU A 303 -19.55 10.83 2.10
C GLU A 303 -19.04 11.86 1.09
N ASP A 304 -17.87 11.65 0.49
CA ASP A 304 -17.33 12.56 -0.52
C ASP A 304 -18.04 12.47 -1.88
N ILE A 305 -18.64 11.31 -2.22
CA ILE A 305 -19.61 11.22 -3.32
C ILE A 305 -20.93 11.89 -2.90
N GLY A 306 -21.38 11.60 -1.67
CA GLY A 306 -22.60 12.16 -1.09
C GLY A 306 -22.58 13.69 -0.92
N MET A 307 -21.39 14.31 -0.83
CA MET A 307 -21.23 15.76 -0.64
C MET A 307 -21.84 16.60 -1.77
N VAL A 308 -22.01 16.03 -2.97
CA VAL A 308 -22.78 16.67 -4.05
C VAL A 308 -24.23 16.97 -3.63
N LEU A 309 -24.81 16.08 -2.82
CA LEU A 309 -26.18 16.18 -2.30
C LEU A 309 -26.23 16.81 -0.90
N THR A 310 -25.31 16.42 0.00
CA THR A 310 -25.34 16.87 1.40
C THR A 310 -24.78 18.27 1.60
N ARG A 311 -23.86 18.71 0.72
CA ARG A 311 -23.27 20.05 0.69
C ARG A 311 -22.82 20.51 2.09
N GLU A 312 -23.29 21.67 2.53
CA GLU A 312 -22.90 22.34 3.78
C GLU A 312 -23.24 21.53 5.04
N PHE A 313 -24.21 20.62 4.96
CA PHE A 313 -24.52 19.72 6.09
C PHE A 313 -23.38 18.74 6.38
N ALA A 314 -22.53 18.43 5.39
CA ALA A 314 -21.39 17.53 5.55
C ALA A 314 -20.41 17.99 6.64
N ALA A 315 -20.22 19.29 6.82
CA ALA A 315 -19.34 19.84 7.85
C ALA A 315 -19.72 19.38 9.28
N ILE A 316 -21.01 19.15 9.52
CA ILE A 316 -21.58 18.95 10.85
C ILE A 316 -21.47 17.49 11.29
N TYR A 317 -21.85 16.55 10.42
CA TYR A 317 -22.01 15.14 10.82
C TYR A 317 -20.77 14.29 10.52
N THR A 318 -20.02 14.61 9.47
CA THR A 318 -19.05 13.69 8.87
C THR A 318 -17.93 13.30 9.84
N LYS A 319 -17.44 14.20 10.70
CA LYS A 319 -16.40 13.86 11.71
C LYS A 319 -16.93 12.88 12.75
N ARG A 320 -18.20 13.04 13.15
CA ARG A 320 -18.85 12.17 14.14
C ARG A 320 -19.13 10.80 13.56
N THR A 321 -19.60 10.72 12.31
CA THR A 321 -19.90 9.44 11.65
C THR A 321 -18.66 8.59 11.40
N ALA A 322 -17.53 9.22 11.03
CA ALA A 322 -16.26 8.51 10.90
C ALA A 322 -15.82 7.87 12.23
N LEU A 323 -15.85 8.65 13.33
CA LEU A 323 -15.49 8.15 14.66
C LEU A 323 -16.46 7.06 15.14
N LEU A 324 -17.77 7.27 14.96
CA LEU A 324 -18.79 6.30 15.36
C LEU A 324 -18.68 4.99 14.58
N THR A 325 -18.45 5.07 13.26
CA THR A 325 -18.26 3.86 12.43
C THR A 325 -17.03 3.09 12.85
N TRP A 326 -15.92 3.78 13.11
CA TRP A 326 -14.70 3.14 13.61
C TRP A 326 -14.91 2.45 14.96
N ILE A 327 -15.62 3.10 15.90
CA ILE A 327 -15.97 2.49 17.19
C ILE A 327 -16.86 1.27 16.99
N LEU A 328 -17.90 1.36 16.16
CA LEU A 328 -18.84 0.26 15.91
C LEU A 328 -18.16 -0.93 15.21
N ALA A 329 -17.31 -0.68 14.21
CA ALA A 329 -16.56 -1.73 13.52
C ALA A 329 -15.52 -2.40 14.44
N SER A 330 -14.87 -1.62 15.31
CA SER A 330 -13.96 -2.15 16.32
C SER A 330 -14.72 -2.99 17.35
N ALA A 331 -15.83 -2.48 17.88
CA ALA A 331 -16.67 -3.17 18.84
C ALA A 331 -17.23 -4.48 18.27
N LEU A 332 -17.72 -4.47 17.02
CA LEU A 332 -18.18 -5.68 16.34
C LEU A 332 -17.05 -6.72 16.21
N SER A 333 -15.82 -6.25 15.97
CA SER A 333 -14.65 -7.13 15.85
C SER A 333 -14.26 -7.82 17.15
N PHE A 334 -14.60 -7.25 18.30
CA PHE A 334 -14.39 -7.86 19.63
C PHE A 334 -15.61 -8.66 20.11
N ALA A 335 -16.82 -8.15 19.89
CA ALA A 335 -18.05 -8.77 20.37
C ALA A 335 -18.42 -10.05 19.61
N ARG A 336 -18.12 -10.10 18.31
CA ARG A 336 -18.36 -11.26 17.44
C ARG A 336 -17.12 -11.52 16.58
N PRO A 337 -16.05 -12.15 17.10
CA PRO A 337 -14.88 -12.49 16.30
C PRO A 337 -15.25 -13.45 15.16
N VAL A 338 -14.51 -13.41 14.04
CA VAL A 338 -14.70 -14.40 12.96
C VAL A 338 -14.09 -15.71 13.43
N GLU A 339 -14.91 -16.75 13.46
CA GLU A 339 -14.48 -18.12 13.68
C GLU A 339 -14.45 -18.84 12.34
N HIS A 340 -13.46 -19.70 12.14
CA HIS A 340 -13.39 -20.56 10.97
C HIS A 340 -14.40 -21.69 11.14
N VAL A 341 -15.13 -22.01 10.08
CA VAL A 341 -16.09 -23.13 10.09
C VAL A 341 -15.54 -24.22 9.18
N ALA A 342 -15.25 -25.38 9.76
CA ALA A 342 -14.85 -26.57 9.02
C ALA A 342 -16.03 -27.54 8.95
N HIS A 343 -16.57 -27.75 7.75
CA HIS A 343 -17.56 -28.79 7.49
C HIS A 343 -16.85 -30.03 6.94
N VAL A 344 -16.81 -31.11 7.72
CA VAL A 344 -16.27 -32.41 7.30
C VAL A 344 -17.43 -33.27 6.84
N GLN A 345 -17.60 -33.40 5.53
CA GLN A 345 -18.57 -34.30 4.91
C GLN A 345 -17.86 -35.01 3.75
N PRO A 346 -17.40 -36.26 3.94
CA PRO A 346 -16.72 -37.00 2.88
C PRO A 346 -17.71 -37.32 1.77
N ILE A 347 -17.62 -36.62 0.64
CA ILE A 347 -18.33 -36.97 -0.59
C ILE A 347 -17.28 -37.53 -1.55
N CYS A 348 -17.26 -38.85 -1.68
CA CYS A 348 -16.41 -39.55 -2.61
C CYS A 348 -17.16 -39.80 -3.92
N ARG A 349 -16.57 -39.38 -5.04
CA ARG A 349 -17.03 -39.74 -6.38
C ARG A 349 -16.00 -40.66 -6.99
N LEU A 350 -16.45 -41.80 -7.53
CA LEU A 350 -15.63 -42.56 -8.46
C LEU A 350 -15.46 -41.71 -9.72
N VAL A 351 -14.23 -41.30 -9.99
CA VAL A 351 -13.87 -40.58 -11.23
C VAL A 351 -13.58 -41.61 -12.32
N ASP A 352 -13.02 -42.76 -11.94
CA ASP A 352 -12.82 -43.91 -12.82
C ASP A 352 -13.11 -45.21 -12.06
N MET A 353 -13.84 -46.15 -12.68
CA MET A 353 -14.43 -47.33 -11.99
C MET A 353 -13.38 -48.25 -11.35
N ASP A 354 -12.13 -48.25 -11.86
CA ASP A 354 -11.07 -49.16 -11.43
C ASP A 354 -9.76 -48.46 -10.98
N LEU A 355 -9.63 -47.12 -11.10
CA LEU A 355 -8.33 -46.44 -10.93
C LEU A 355 -8.33 -45.19 -10.03
N GLN A 356 -9.47 -44.52 -9.78
CA GLN A 356 -9.43 -43.26 -9.03
C GLN A 356 -10.73 -42.89 -8.31
N LEU A 357 -10.63 -42.70 -6.99
CA LEU A 357 -11.67 -42.17 -6.11
C LEU A 357 -11.28 -40.74 -5.70
N SER A 358 -12.08 -39.74 -6.09
CA SER A 358 -11.90 -38.36 -5.64
C SER A 358 -12.83 -38.09 -4.47
N CYS A 359 -12.27 -37.96 -3.27
CA CYS A 359 -13.02 -37.65 -2.06
C CYS A 359 -12.86 -36.19 -1.68
N ARG A 360 -13.97 -35.45 -1.65
CA ARG A 360 -14.01 -34.14 -0.99
C ARG A 360 -14.19 -34.37 0.50
N SER A 361 -13.09 -34.38 1.25
CA SER A 361 -13.07 -34.71 2.68
C SER A 361 -13.67 -33.60 3.58
N GLY A 362 -13.69 -32.35 3.12
CA GLY A 362 -14.36 -31.24 3.82
C GLY A 362 -14.16 -29.89 3.15
N VAL A 363 -14.87 -28.88 3.65
CA VAL A 363 -14.74 -27.47 3.23
C VAL A 363 -14.42 -26.62 4.46
N VAL A 364 -13.31 -25.87 4.41
CA VAL A 364 -12.93 -24.91 5.45
C VAL A 364 -13.28 -23.50 4.97
N SER A 365 -14.21 -22.85 5.65
CA SER A 365 -14.59 -21.47 5.40
C SER A 365 -13.85 -20.56 6.37
N ILE A 366 -12.95 -19.74 5.84
CA ILE A 366 -12.09 -18.83 6.64
C ILE A 366 -12.76 -17.45 6.80
N GLY A 367 -13.63 -17.05 5.87
CA GLY A 367 -14.28 -15.74 5.86
C GLY A 367 -15.80 -15.80 6.01
N SER A 368 -16.40 -14.69 6.45
CA SER A 368 -17.84 -14.54 6.61
C SER A 368 -18.42 -13.44 5.70
N PRO A 369 -19.23 -13.79 4.68
CA PRO A 369 -19.87 -12.80 3.81
C PRO A 369 -20.96 -11.99 4.55
N THR A 370 -21.62 -12.60 5.54
CA THR A 370 -22.63 -11.91 6.37
C THR A 370 -22.00 -10.79 7.19
N ARG A 371 -20.80 -11.02 7.74
CA ARG A 371 -20.04 -9.98 8.46
C ARG A 371 -19.59 -8.86 7.53
N MET A 372 -19.14 -9.20 6.32
CA MET A 372 -18.76 -8.20 5.31
C MET A 372 -19.92 -7.28 4.98
N LEU A 373 -21.09 -7.85 4.68
CA LEU A 373 -22.31 -7.08 4.45
C LEU A 373 -22.72 -6.24 5.67
N ALA A 374 -22.56 -6.77 6.89
CA ALA A 374 -22.84 -6.01 8.11
C ALA A 374 -21.92 -4.79 8.28
N LEU A 375 -20.61 -4.93 8.03
CA LEU A 375 -19.65 -3.82 8.12
C LEU A 375 -19.93 -2.74 7.06
N ILE A 376 -20.24 -3.15 5.83
CA ILE A 376 -20.65 -2.23 4.76
C ILE A 376 -21.95 -1.53 5.15
N ALA A 377 -22.94 -2.27 5.65
CA ALA A 377 -24.21 -1.71 6.09
C ALA A 377 -24.03 -0.71 7.25
N ILE A 378 -23.14 -0.99 8.22
CA ILE A 378 -22.80 -0.04 9.29
C ILE A 378 -22.20 1.24 8.68
N ALA A 379 -21.20 1.12 7.80
CA ALA A 379 -20.54 2.27 7.19
C ALA A 379 -21.54 3.19 6.44
N LEU A 380 -22.45 2.61 5.65
CA LEU A 380 -23.42 3.37 4.86
C LEU A 380 -24.58 3.90 5.70
N SER A 381 -25.12 3.10 6.63
CA SER A 381 -26.29 3.47 7.43
C SER A 381 -25.98 4.54 8.47
N VAL A 382 -24.80 4.50 9.10
CA VAL A 382 -24.39 5.52 10.08
C VAL A 382 -24.27 6.88 9.40
N SER A 383 -23.63 6.96 8.23
CA SER A 383 -23.52 8.22 7.48
C SER A 383 -24.86 8.72 6.96
N THR A 384 -25.71 7.83 6.42
CA THR A 384 -27.02 8.20 5.89
C THR A 384 -27.97 8.68 6.98
N SER A 385 -28.04 7.96 8.11
CA SER A 385 -28.90 8.33 9.24
C SER A 385 -28.47 9.66 9.88
N ALA A 386 -27.17 9.87 10.05
CA ALA A 386 -26.66 11.12 10.58
C ALA A 386 -26.99 12.31 9.66
N TYR A 387 -26.87 12.14 8.35
CA TYR A 387 -27.31 13.17 7.39
C TYR A 387 -28.80 13.49 7.53
N VAL A 388 -29.67 12.47 7.58
CA VAL A 388 -31.12 12.67 7.73
C VAL A 388 -31.43 13.41 9.04
N VAL A 389 -30.83 13.00 10.16
CA VAL A 389 -31.01 13.66 11.45
C VAL A 389 -30.53 15.11 11.41
N THR A 390 -29.36 15.38 10.82
CA THR A 390 -28.84 16.74 10.68
C THR A 390 -29.76 17.59 9.81
N ARG A 391 -30.25 17.06 8.68
CA ARG A 391 -31.15 17.76 7.76
C ARG A 391 -32.50 18.10 8.41
N LEU A 392 -33.01 17.25 9.29
CA LEU A 392 -34.28 17.47 9.99
C LEU A 392 -34.15 18.44 11.17
N ARG A 393 -32.99 18.49 11.83
CA ARG A 393 -32.79 19.27 13.07
C ARG A 393 -32.13 20.62 12.87
N VAL A 394 -31.31 20.77 11.84
CA VAL A 394 -30.48 21.95 11.65
C VAL A 394 -30.98 22.70 10.41
N PRO A 395 -31.34 23.98 10.52
CA PRO A 395 -31.63 24.80 9.34
C PRO A 395 -30.38 24.88 8.45
N ARG A 396 -30.57 25.15 7.17
CA ARG A 396 -29.46 25.21 6.22
C ARG A 396 -28.41 26.23 6.69
N PRO A 397 -27.13 25.84 6.83
CA PRO A 397 -26.06 26.78 7.13
C PRO A 397 -25.98 27.87 6.05
N ILE A 398 -25.52 29.06 6.44
CA ILE A 398 -25.31 30.18 5.52
C ILE A 398 -23.83 30.15 5.11
N CYS A 399 -23.55 29.94 3.82
CA CYS A 399 -22.24 30.18 3.23
C CYS A 399 -22.17 31.60 2.66
N ASN A 400 -21.24 32.40 3.20
CA ASN A 400 -20.97 33.77 2.73
C ASN A 400 -19.84 33.82 1.69
N GLU A 401 -19.29 32.68 1.29
CA GLU A 401 -18.16 32.55 0.38
C GLU A 401 -18.63 32.44 -1.08
N ARG A 402 -17.93 33.07 -2.01
CA ARG A 402 -18.16 32.84 -3.44
C ARG A 402 -17.75 31.42 -3.84
N ASP A 403 -18.51 30.82 -4.74
CA ASP A 403 -18.15 29.54 -5.34
C ASP A 403 -16.85 29.69 -6.12
N SER A 404 -15.93 28.74 -5.94
CA SER A 404 -14.75 28.60 -6.79
C SER A 404 -14.53 27.16 -7.23
N HIS A 405 -14.05 27.01 -8.47
CA HIS A 405 -13.73 25.76 -9.14
C HIS A 405 -12.34 25.21 -8.78
N LEU A 406 -11.48 25.99 -8.12
CA LEU A 406 -10.12 25.58 -7.73
C LEU A 406 -10.09 24.59 -6.55
N MET A 407 -11.14 24.59 -5.74
CA MET A 407 -11.25 23.76 -4.55
C MET A 407 -11.98 22.45 -4.82
N SER A 408 -11.50 21.38 -4.18
CA SER A 408 -12.25 20.13 -4.12
C SER A 408 -13.54 20.31 -3.31
N CYS A 409 -14.56 19.51 -3.60
CA CYS A 409 -15.82 19.51 -2.86
C CYS A 409 -15.61 19.31 -1.35
N GLY A 410 -14.71 18.38 -0.98
CA GLY A 410 -14.31 18.15 0.41
C GLY A 410 -13.67 19.37 1.05
N ALA A 411 -12.73 20.04 0.37
CA ALA A 411 -12.10 21.26 0.89
C ALA A 411 -13.13 22.39 1.11
N LYS A 412 -14.04 22.58 0.16
CA LYS A 412 -15.07 23.63 0.25
C LYS A 412 -15.97 23.48 1.47
N TYR A 413 -16.43 22.27 1.75
CA TYR A 413 -17.41 22.05 2.83
C TYR A 413 -16.80 21.63 4.17
N LEU A 414 -15.58 21.10 4.21
CA LEU A 414 -15.01 20.53 5.45
C LEU A 414 -13.94 21.40 6.10
N PHE A 415 -13.27 22.28 5.34
CA PHE A 415 -12.22 23.15 5.90
C PHE A 415 -12.80 24.19 6.86
N HIS A 416 -12.01 24.55 7.85
CA HIS A 416 -12.35 25.62 8.78
C HIS A 416 -11.91 26.97 8.21
N ASN A 417 -12.83 27.63 7.50
CA ASN A 417 -12.54 28.84 6.73
C ASN A 417 -13.00 30.15 7.38
N THR A 418 -13.62 30.13 8.56
CA THR A 418 -14.35 31.30 9.12
C THR A 418 -13.51 32.57 9.28
N ASN A 419 -12.20 32.44 9.51
CA ASN A 419 -11.28 33.58 9.69
C ASN A 419 -10.51 33.95 8.40
N TRP A 420 -10.79 33.25 7.30
CA TRP A 420 -10.03 33.32 6.04
C TRP A 420 -10.81 33.98 4.91
N VAL A 421 -12.03 34.48 5.19
CA VAL A 421 -12.87 35.19 4.24
C VAL A 421 -12.61 36.69 4.35
N SER A 422 -12.25 37.32 3.24
CA SER A 422 -12.10 38.77 3.16
C SER A 422 -13.45 39.50 3.21
N GLU A 423 -13.45 40.80 3.54
CA GLU A 423 -14.66 41.63 3.55
C GLU A 423 -15.38 41.68 2.19
N SER A 424 -14.68 41.41 1.09
CA SER A 424 -15.23 41.31 -0.27
C SER A 424 -15.87 39.95 -0.59
N GLY A 425 -15.88 39.01 0.36
CA GLY A 425 -16.45 37.66 0.21
C GLY A 425 -15.56 36.67 -0.53
N VAL A 426 -14.28 37.00 -0.75
CA VAL A 426 -13.29 36.10 -1.37
C VAL A 426 -12.59 35.30 -0.28
N LEU A 427 -12.57 33.98 -0.43
CA LEU A 427 -11.85 33.06 0.46
C LEU A 427 -10.34 33.08 0.14
N HIS A 428 -9.53 33.27 1.17
CA HIS A 428 -8.06 33.20 1.09
C HIS A 428 -7.57 31.92 1.77
N LEU A 429 -7.13 30.94 0.99
CA LEU A 429 -6.67 29.66 1.55
C LEU A 429 -5.19 29.71 1.91
N ASP A 430 -4.82 29.31 3.12
CA ASP A 430 -3.42 29.21 3.52
C ASP A 430 -2.68 28.15 2.69
N TYR A 431 -1.37 28.33 2.48
CA TYR A 431 -0.61 27.45 1.57
C TYR A 431 -0.59 25.99 2.01
N ALA A 432 -0.65 25.73 3.32
CA ALA A 432 -0.64 24.37 3.85
C ALA A 432 -1.98 23.68 3.59
N SER A 433 -3.12 24.35 3.86
CA SER A 433 -4.44 23.85 3.48
C SER A 433 -4.65 23.77 1.96
N ALA A 434 -4.01 24.66 1.19
CA ALA A 434 -4.01 24.63 -0.27
C ALA A 434 -3.36 23.33 -0.79
N ALA A 435 -2.23 22.92 -0.20
CA ALA A 435 -1.58 21.66 -0.55
C ALA A 435 -2.50 20.44 -0.30
N LEU A 436 -3.27 20.44 0.79
CA LEU A 436 -4.23 19.36 1.09
C LEU A 436 -5.33 19.24 0.03
N THR A 437 -5.78 20.36 -0.56
CA THR A 437 -6.74 20.32 -1.68
C THR A 437 -6.08 20.20 -3.06
N GLY A 438 -4.77 19.91 -3.12
CA GLY A 438 -4.03 19.66 -4.37
C GLY A 438 -3.54 20.91 -5.09
N LEU A 439 -3.39 22.03 -4.39
CA LEU A 439 -2.83 23.27 -4.93
C LEU A 439 -1.43 23.49 -4.33
N LEU A 440 -0.38 23.34 -5.13
CA LEU A 440 0.99 23.66 -4.73
C LEU A 440 1.32 25.09 -5.13
N ILE A 441 1.86 25.86 -4.19
CA ILE A 441 2.03 27.31 -4.36
C ILE A 441 3.50 27.67 -4.22
N TRP A 442 3.99 28.46 -5.17
CA TRP A 442 5.31 29.09 -5.13
C TRP A 442 5.19 30.60 -5.29
N PRO A 443 5.65 31.41 -4.32
CA PRO A 443 5.66 32.86 -4.45
C PRO A 443 6.78 33.30 -5.41
N LEU A 444 6.39 33.91 -6.53
CA LEU A 444 7.31 34.49 -7.51
C LEU A 444 7.44 36.01 -7.25
N GLY A 445 8.42 36.37 -6.42
CA GLY A 445 8.65 37.75 -6.00
C GLY A 445 7.55 38.29 -5.08
N SER A 446 7.35 39.61 -5.11
CA SER A 446 6.42 40.31 -4.20
C SER A 446 4.96 40.32 -4.69
N HIS A 447 4.68 40.11 -5.98
CA HIS A 447 3.36 40.40 -6.57
C HIS A 447 2.68 39.23 -7.28
N LYS A 448 3.35 38.08 -7.47
CA LYS A 448 2.79 36.94 -8.21
C LYS A 448 2.90 35.64 -7.41
N LEU A 449 1.85 34.82 -7.48
CA LEU A 449 1.81 33.46 -6.95
C LEU A 449 1.66 32.49 -8.12
N LEU A 450 2.58 31.54 -8.25
CA LEU A 450 2.43 30.40 -9.14
C LEU A 450 1.68 29.30 -8.38
N VAL A 451 0.52 28.89 -8.90
CA VAL A 451 -0.32 27.85 -8.32
C VAL A 451 -0.35 26.68 -9.31
N PHE A 452 0.18 25.54 -8.90
CA PHE A 452 0.05 24.30 -9.65
C PHE A 452 -1.10 23.49 -9.07
N ASP A 453 -2.12 23.26 -9.89
CA ASP A 453 -3.25 22.40 -9.55
C ASP A 453 -2.99 20.97 -10.00
N VAL A 454 -2.76 20.08 -9.04
CA VAL A 454 -2.52 18.65 -9.27
C VAL A 454 -3.75 17.97 -9.90
N LYS A 455 -4.96 18.49 -9.63
CA LYS A 455 -6.22 17.88 -10.10
C LYS A 455 -6.39 18.06 -11.60
N THR A 456 -6.07 19.24 -12.12
CA THR A 456 -6.19 19.59 -13.55
C THR A 456 -4.86 19.56 -14.30
N TRP A 457 -3.74 19.36 -13.60
CA TRP A 457 -2.37 19.47 -14.13
C TRP A 457 -2.07 20.82 -14.80
N ARG A 458 -2.66 21.90 -14.27
CA ARG A 458 -2.51 23.26 -14.80
C ARG A 458 -1.73 24.14 -13.85
N THR A 459 -0.92 25.03 -14.41
CA THR A 459 -0.28 26.13 -13.70
C THR A 459 -1.06 27.42 -13.92
N LEU A 460 -1.41 28.08 -12.84
CA LEU A 460 -2.12 29.36 -12.81
C LEU A 460 -1.22 30.41 -12.15
N VAL A 461 -1.30 31.64 -12.63
CA VAL A 461 -0.56 32.77 -12.04
C VAL A 461 -1.57 33.74 -11.44
N VAL A 462 -1.59 33.83 -10.13
CA VAL A 462 -2.54 34.63 -9.37
C VAL A 462 -1.85 35.87 -8.79
N PRO A 463 -2.43 37.08 -8.91
CA PRO A 463 -1.86 38.27 -8.32
C PRO A 463 -1.91 38.22 -6.79
N ARG A 464 -0.80 38.61 -6.15
CA ARG A 464 -0.70 38.68 -4.68
C ARG A 464 -1.11 40.07 -4.19
N SER A 465 -2.16 40.14 -3.37
CA SER A 465 -2.54 41.39 -2.71
C SER A 465 -1.74 41.58 -1.42
N VAL A 466 -1.00 42.69 -1.35
CA VAL A 466 -0.13 43.03 -0.20
C VAL A 466 -0.87 43.90 0.83
N THR A 467 -2.05 44.41 0.50
CA THR A 467 -2.83 45.34 1.35
C THR A 467 -3.69 44.65 2.42
N LEU A 468 -3.72 43.31 2.42
CA LEU A 468 -4.50 42.51 3.37
C LEU A 468 -3.73 42.29 4.70
N PRO A 469 -4.45 41.98 5.80
CA PRO A 469 -3.86 41.51 7.05
C PRO A 469 -2.80 40.42 6.83
N ARG A 470 -1.74 40.41 7.66
CA ARG A 470 -0.56 39.53 7.47
C ARG A 470 -0.87 38.06 7.20
N HIS A 471 -1.91 37.49 7.82
CA HIS A 471 -2.31 36.10 7.60
C HIS A 471 -2.96 35.88 6.23
N LEU A 472 -3.81 36.81 5.78
CA LEU A 472 -4.46 36.78 4.44
C LEU A 472 -3.48 37.12 3.30
N ALA A 473 -2.49 37.97 3.55
CA ALA A 473 -1.44 38.31 2.57
C ALA A 473 -0.47 37.14 2.27
N ARG A 474 -0.52 36.07 3.08
CA ARG A 474 0.24 34.82 2.91
C ARG A 474 -0.67 33.63 2.55
N ALA A 475 -1.82 33.92 1.99
CA ALA A 475 -2.79 32.95 1.51
C ALA A 475 -3.09 33.19 0.02
N VAL A 476 -3.51 32.14 -0.68
CA VAL A 476 -3.94 32.23 -2.08
C VAL A 476 -5.40 32.66 -2.14
N PRO A 477 -5.74 33.73 -2.86
CA PRO A 477 -7.14 34.07 -3.10
C PRO A 477 -7.73 33.02 -4.05
N VAL A 478 -8.80 32.36 -3.61
CA VAL A 478 -9.49 31.34 -4.39
C VAL A 478 -10.58 32.05 -5.20
N VAL A 479 -10.18 32.57 -6.37
CA VAL A 479 -11.05 33.33 -7.28
C VAL A 479 -10.96 32.68 -8.66
N GLU A 480 -11.93 31.82 -8.94
CA GLU A 480 -12.30 31.33 -10.28
C GLU A 480 -13.58 30.51 -10.21
#